data_AF-A0A2D5SZ91-F1
#
_entry.id   AF-A0A2D5SZ91-F1
#
_cell.length_a   1.000
_cell.length_b   1.000
_cell.length_c   1.000
_cell.angle_alpha   90.00
_cell.angle_beta   90.00
_cell.angle_gamma   90.00
#
_symmetry.space_group_name_H-M   'P 1'
#
loop_
_entity.id
_entity.type
_entity.pdbx_description
1 polymer ?
#
loop_
_entity_poly.entity_id
_entity_poly.type
_entity_poly.pdbx_seq_one_letter_code
_entity_poly.pdbx_strand_id
1 'polypeptide(L)'
;MKIQNPPQTANFSVNSNIDTEPKNDKWLNKYNNLMDQLSKPPVPNTDTAIGVISKNLPISEQAKNLYSHFKANARAEVDQNLDERERSIETYRKTMVDIMEEPIEVKILPSEINEALLFNNLGINYLEYKELKVRLEMLALAEQDIDKDTTLNRSDKEKLRDITADLRAQLQLQIDELLAGKEKPDEDNQRLDFSNRINTQFEDLGLNDVDKFDLLKRMV
;
A
#
# COMPACT_ATOMS: atom_id res chain seq x y z
N MET A 1 -72.13 1.81 -37.05
CA MET A 1 -70.77 1.22 -37.07
C MET A 1 -69.75 2.35 -37.19
N LYS A 2 -68.75 2.39 -36.27
CA LYS A 2 -67.28 2.53 -36.49
C LYS A 2 -66.83 3.15 -37.85
N ILE A 3 -65.84 4.06 -38.01
CA ILE A 3 -64.61 4.43 -37.27
C ILE A 3 -63.94 5.67 -37.94
N GLN A 4 -63.26 6.50 -37.13
CA GLN A 4 -62.05 7.34 -37.29
C GLN A 4 -61.67 8.05 -38.60
N ASN A 5 -61.33 9.35 -38.46
CA ASN A 5 -60.11 9.96 -39.03
C ASN A 5 -59.54 11.00 -38.03
N PRO A 6 -58.26 10.94 -37.63
CA PRO A 6 -57.61 11.99 -36.86
C PRO A 6 -56.92 13.05 -37.77
N PRO A 7 -56.80 14.32 -37.35
CA PRO A 7 -55.96 15.30 -38.03
C PRO A 7 -54.58 15.46 -37.38
N GLN A 8 -53.57 15.49 -38.27
CA GLN A 8 -52.35 16.32 -38.28
C GLN A 8 -51.35 16.25 -37.11
N THR A 9 -50.23 15.56 -37.36
CA THR A 9 -48.94 15.81 -36.71
C THR A 9 -48.11 16.78 -37.57
N ALA A 10 -47.72 17.91 -37.01
CA ALA A 10 -46.77 18.85 -37.61
C ALA A 10 -45.37 18.22 -37.64
N ASN A 11 -44.78 18.12 -38.84
CA ASN A 11 -43.37 17.76 -39.03
C ASN A 11 -42.50 18.98 -38.70
N PHE A 12 -41.85 18.99 -37.54
CA PHE A 12 -40.69 19.84 -37.30
C PHE A 12 -39.44 19.12 -37.79
N SER A 13 -38.93 19.55 -38.95
CA SER A 13 -37.66 19.12 -39.49
C SER A 13 -36.54 19.79 -38.68
N VAL A 14 -35.79 19.03 -37.89
CA VAL A 14 -34.57 19.52 -37.23
C VAL A 14 -33.40 19.27 -38.17
N ASN A 15 -32.89 20.37 -38.71
CA ASN A 15 -31.68 20.44 -39.52
C ASN A 15 -30.47 20.08 -38.63
N SER A 16 -29.89 18.89 -38.80
CA SER A 16 -28.69 18.46 -38.07
C SER A 16 -27.43 18.74 -38.88
N ASN A 17 -27.12 20.03 -39.05
CA ASN A 17 -25.73 20.43 -39.25
C ASN A 17 -25.07 20.48 -37.87
N ILE A 18 -24.51 19.35 -37.44
CA ILE A 18 -23.50 19.32 -36.38
C ILE A 18 -22.20 18.97 -37.07
N ASP A 19 -21.33 19.97 -37.18
CA ASP A 19 -19.93 19.80 -37.57
C ASP A 19 -19.30 18.68 -36.75
N THR A 20 -18.88 17.62 -37.43
CA THR A 20 -18.11 16.54 -36.83
C THR A 20 -16.68 17.02 -36.63
N GLU A 21 -16.38 17.61 -35.48
CA GLU A 21 -15.01 17.64 -34.96
C GLU A 21 -14.47 16.20 -34.81
N PRO A 22 -13.20 15.93 -35.16
CA PRO A 22 -12.63 14.59 -35.00
C PRO A 22 -12.43 14.29 -33.50
N LYS A 23 -13.35 13.51 -32.93
CA LYS A 23 -13.31 13.04 -31.54
C LYS A 23 -12.19 12.04 -31.33
N ASN A 24 -11.01 12.52 -30.97
CA ASN A 24 -10.03 11.91 -30.04
C ASN A 24 -10.00 10.36 -29.95
N ASP A 25 -9.73 9.68 -31.06
CA ASP A 25 -9.61 8.21 -31.17
C ASP A 25 -8.52 7.59 -30.27
N LYS A 26 -7.64 8.44 -29.72
CA LYS A 26 -6.51 8.03 -28.89
C LYS A 26 -6.94 7.43 -27.55
N TRP A 27 -8.03 7.93 -26.96
CA TRP A 27 -8.55 7.40 -25.70
C TRP A 27 -9.25 6.05 -25.90
N LEU A 28 -10.05 5.93 -26.97
CA LEU A 28 -10.75 4.71 -27.31
C LEU A 28 -9.77 3.57 -27.64
N ASN A 29 -8.70 3.89 -28.38
CA ASN A 29 -7.63 2.94 -28.67
C ASN A 29 -6.86 2.51 -27.41
N LYS A 30 -6.65 3.43 -26.45
CA LYS A 30 -5.99 3.09 -25.18
C LYS A 30 -6.85 2.17 -24.32
N TYR A 31 -8.17 2.43 -24.27
CA TYR A 31 -9.13 1.58 -23.56
C TYR A 31 -9.20 0.17 -24.18
N ASN A 32 -9.37 0.08 -25.50
CA ASN A 32 -9.46 -1.20 -26.21
C ASN A 32 -8.18 -2.04 -26.05
N ASN A 33 -7.00 -1.40 -26.05
CA ASN A 33 -5.73 -2.08 -25.85
C ASN A 33 -5.57 -2.62 -24.42
N LEU A 34 -6.07 -1.88 -23.42
CA LEU A 34 -6.08 -2.34 -22.03
C LEU A 34 -7.01 -3.53 -21.84
N MET A 35 -8.20 -3.49 -22.45
CA MET A 35 -9.16 -4.60 -22.39
C MET A 35 -8.66 -5.85 -23.12
N ASP A 36 -7.95 -5.70 -24.24
CA ASP A 36 -7.32 -6.84 -24.96
C ASP A 36 -6.18 -7.49 -24.15
N GLN A 37 -5.47 -6.71 -23.33
CA GLN A 37 -4.45 -7.24 -22.42
C GLN A 37 -5.05 -7.99 -21.23
N LEU A 38 -6.18 -7.53 -20.70
CA LEU A 38 -6.90 -8.16 -19.60
C LEU A 38 -7.74 -9.38 -20.02
N SER A 39 -8.05 -9.50 -21.31
CA SER A 39 -8.82 -10.63 -21.88
C SER A 39 -7.97 -11.86 -22.18
N LYS A 40 -6.64 -11.77 -22.06
CA LYS A 40 -5.73 -12.88 -22.32
C LYS A 40 -5.55 -13.70 -21.03
N PRO A 41 -5.74 -15.02 -21.05
CA PRO A 41 -5.56 -15.85 -19.86
C PRO A 41 -4.11 -15.73 -19.35
N PRO A 42 -3.90 -15.61 -18.03
CA PRO A 42 -2.56 -15.47 -17.48
C PRO A 42 -1.74 -16.71 -17.79
N VAL A 43 -0.59 -16.52 -18.45
CA VAL A 43 0.42 -17.58 -18.60
C VAL A 43 1.04 -17.79 -17.22
N PRO A 44 1.02 -19.02 -16.66
CA PRO A 44 1.49 -19.26 -15.31
C PRO A 44 3.02 -19.27 -15.30
N ASN A 45 3.61 -18.10 -15.04
CA ASN A 45 4.99 -17.99 -14.61
C ASN A 45 4.97 -17.69 -13.11
N THR A 46 5.64 -18.52 -12.32
CA THR A 46 5.62 -18.56 -10.84
C THR A 46 6.31 -17.38 -10.14
N ASP A 47 6.57 -16.29 -10.86
CA ASP A 47 6.84 -15.00 -10.26
C ASP A 47 5.59 -14.15 -10.54
N THR A 48 4.72 -13.98 -9.54
CA THR A 48 3.55 -13.12 -9.66
C THR A 48 4.02 -11.77 -10.22
N ALA A 49 3.45 -11.35 -11.35
CA ALA A 49 3.80 -10.10 -12.03
C ALA A 49 3.80 -8.87 -11.07
N ILE A 50 3.09 -8.98 -9.95
CA ILE A 50 3.02 -8.01 -8.85
C ILE A 50 4.30 -7.96 -8.00
N GLY A 51 5.00 -9.07 -7.79
CA GLY A 51 6.27 -9.11 -7.04
C GLY A 51 7.42 -8.35 -7.71
N VAL A 52 7.38 -8.22 -9.04
CA VAL A 52 8.31 -7.38 -9.82
C VAL A 52 7.90 -5.90 -9.79
N ILE A 53 6.59 -5.62 -9.72
CA ILE A 53 6.06 -4.24 -9.63
C ILE A 53 6.37 -3.63 -8.24
N SER A 54 6.24 -4.39 -7.16
CA SER A 54 6.48 -3.91 -5.78
C SER A 54 7.94 -3.59 -5.44
N LYS A 55 8.94 -4.03 -6.23
CA LYS A 55 10.36 -3.70 -5.98
C LYS A 55 10.81 -2.38 -6.61
N ASN A 56 10.07 -1.83 -7.59
CA ASN A 56 10.47 -0.65 -8.36
C ASN A 56 9.35 0.41 -8.52
N LEU A 57 8.26 0.31 -7.75
CA LEU A 57 7.25 1.37 -7.71
C LEU A 57 7.87 2.67 -7.15
N PRO A 58 7.70 3.81 -7.84
CA PRO A 58 8.17 5.08 -7.30
C PRO A 58 7.45 5.36 -5.98
N ILE A 59 8.22 5.58 -4.92
CA ILE A 59 7.71 5.93 -3.60
C ILE A 59 6.97 7.26 -3.70
N SER A 60 5.69 7.28 -3.32
CA SER A 60 4.86 8.47 -3.38
C SER A 60 5.36 9.55 -2.39
N GLU A 61 5.14 10.82 -2.72
CA GLU A 61 5.42 11.92 -1.79
C GLU A 61 4.61 11.80 -0.51
N GLN A 62 3.39 11.24 -0.59
CA GLN A 62 2.58 10.94 0.58
C GLN A 62 3.28 9.95 1.52
N ALA A 63 3.78 8.82 1.00
CA ALA A 63 4.50 7.83 1.80
C ALA A 63 5.77 8.43 2.43
N LYS A 64 6.52 9.27 1.71
CA LYS A 64 7.70 9.96 2.25
C LYS A 64 7.36 10.86 3.44
N ASN A 65 6.30 11.66 3.31
CA ASN A 65 5.87 12.58 4.35
C ASN A 65 5.38 11.84 5.60
N LEU A 66 4.55 10.81 5.42
CA LEU A 66 4.04 10.00 6.52
C LEU A 66 5.17 9.21 7.21
N TYR A 67 6.05 8.57 6.44
CA TYR A 67 7.21 7.87 7.00
C TYR A 67 8.09 8.81 7.82
N SER A 68 8.39 10.00 7.30
CA SER A 68 9.19 11.00 8.02
C SER A 68 8.50 11.45 9.31
N HIS A 69 7.17 11.59 9.29
CA HIS A 69 6.38 11.93 10.47
C HIS A 69 6.43 10.83 11.53
N PHE A 70 6.12 9.58 11.16
CA PHE A 70 6.17 8.45 12.09
C PHE A 70 7.56 8.23 12.66
N LYS A 71 8.60 8.29 11.82
CA LYS A 71 9.99 8.17 12.31
C LYS A 71 10.37 9.27 13.30
N ALA A 72 9.94 10.51 13.05
CA ALA A 72 10.22 11.63 13.93
C ALA A 72 9.50 11.48 15.28
N ASN A 73 8.23 11.08 15.27
CA ASN A 73 7.46 10.83 16.49
C ASN A 73 8.07 9.66 17.27
N ALA A 74 8.36 8.54 16.59
CA ALA A 74 9.00 7.39 17.18
C ALA A 74 10.31 7.79 17.89
N ARG A 75 11.18 8.54 17.21
CA ARG A 75 12.44 9.02 17.78
C ARG A 75 12.26 9.92 19.01
N ALA A 76 11.19 10.72 19.04
CA ALA A 76 10.89 11.62 20.16
C ALA A 76 10.39 10.87 21.39
N GLU A 77 9.77 9.70 21.20
CA GLU A 77 9.19 8.89 22.28
C GLU A 77 10.12 7.79 22.81
N VAL A 78 11.17 7.43 22.06
CA VAL A 78 12.18 6.47 22.51
C VAL A 78 12.99 7.05 23.68
N ASP A 79 13.31 6.20 24.65
CA ASP A 79 14.12 6.57 25.82
C ASP A 79 15.50 7.10 25.39
N GLN A 80 15.82 8.30 25.85
CA GLN A 80 17.07 9.00 25.53
C GLN A 80 18.27 8.46 26.33
N ASN A 81 18.02 7.63 27.35
CA ASN A 81 19.08 6.99 28.14
C ASN A 81 19.68 5.75 27.47
N LEU A 82 19.03 5.22 26.43
CA LEU A 82 19.54 4.11 25.62
C LEU A 82 20.80 4.52 24.86
N ASP A 83 21.66 3.54 24.57
CA ASP A 83 22.78 3.79 23.68
C ASP A 83 22.30 4.11 22.24
N GLU A 84 23.21 4.59 21.39
CA GLU A 84 22.85 5.00 20.02
C GLU A 84 22.24 3.85 19.20
N ARG A 85 22.77 2.63 19.37
CA ARG A 85 22.34 1.44 18.62
C ARG A 85 20.97 0.98 19.11
N GLU A 86 20.79 0.87 20.42
CA GLU A 86 19.53 0.51 21.06
C GLU A 86 18.43 1.52 20.71
N ARG A 87 18.75 2.82 20.78
CA ARG A 87 17.82 3.87 20.39
C ARG A 87 17.44 3.79 18.91
N SER A 88 18.38 3.43 18.04
CA SER A 88 18.10 3.24 16.61
C SER A 88 17.16 2.04 16.39
N ILE A 89 17.48 0.89 16.97
CA ILE A 89 16.63 -0.33 16.93
C ILE A 89 15.21 0.02 17.39
N GLU A 90 15.09 0.75 18.50
CA GLU A 90 13.80 1.05 19.10
C GLU A 90 13.01 2.11 18.32
N THR A 91 13.71 3.06 17.70
CA THR A 91 13.09 3.97 16.74
C THR A 91 12.51 3.20 15.57
N TYR A 92 13.22 2.21 15.02
CA TYR A 92 12.69 1.39 13.92
C TYR A 92 11.52 0.50 14.37
N ARG A 93 11.59 -0.12 15.56
CA ARG A 93 10.47 -0.89 16.13
C ARG A 93 9.20 -0.06 16.15
N LYS A 94 9.29 1.10 16.78
CA LYS A 94 8.14 1.99 16.95
C LYS A 94 7.65 2.58 15.63
N THR A 95 8.57 2.95 14.74
CA THR A 95 8.19 3.40 13.39
C THR A 95 7.42 2.33 12.62
N MET A 96 7.82 1.05 12.71
CA MET A 96 7.11 -0.05 12.06
C MET A 96 5.73 -0.29 12.66
N VAL A 97 5.61 -0.19 13.99
CA VAL A 97 4.31 -0.24 14.70
C VAL A 97 3.39 0.87 14.20
N ASP A 98 3.86 2.12 14.20
CA ASP A 98 3.07 3.27 13.77
C ASP A 98 2.64 3.12 12.29
N ILE A 99 3.54 2.65 11.42
CA ILE A 99 3.24 2.35 10.01
C ILE A 99 2.12 1.32 9.85
N MET A 100 1.93 0.39 10.79
CA MET A 100 0.94 -0.69 10.71
C MET A 100 -0.36 -0.39 11.44
N GLU A 101 -0.33 0.48 12.46
CA GLU A 101 -1.47 0.68 13.37
C GLU A 101 -2.12 2.05 13.22
N GLU A 102 -1.33 3.10 13.00
CA GLU A 102 -1.89 4.45 12.95
C GLU A 102 -2.83 4.60 11.75
N PRO A 103 -3.99 5.26 11.91
CA PRO A 103 -4.89 5.52 10.79
C PRO A 103 -4.24 6.48 9.80
N ILE A 104 -4.33 6.17 8.50
CA ILE A 104 -3.74 6.98 7.44
C ILE A 104 -4.85 7.53 6.56
N GLU A 105 -4.92 8.85 6.44
CA GLU A 105 -5.85 9.48 5.50
C GLU A 105 -5.32 9.38 4.07
N VAL A 106 -5.99 8.61 3.23
CA VAL A 106 -5.72 8.54 1.79
C VAL A 106 -6.82 9.21 0.98
N LYS A 107 -6.42 9.90 -0.10
CA LYS A 107 -7.34 10.63 -1.00
C LYS A 107 -7.14 10.17 -2.43
N ILE A 108 -8.23 10.09 -3.18
CA ILE A 108 -8.18 9.84 -4.62
C ILE A 108 -7.69 11.12 -5.30
N LEU A 109 -6.51 11.05 -5.90
CA LEU A 109 -5.97 12.15 -6.69
C LEU A 109 -6.70 12.22 -8.03
N PRO A 110 -6.77 13.39 -8.70
CA PRO A 110 -7.39 13.50 -10.02
C PRO A 110 -6.84 12.50 -11.05
N SER A 111 -5.55 12.15 -10.96
CA SER A 111 -4.90 11.15 -11.80
C SER A 111 -5.35 9.71 -11.54
N GLU A 112 -5.96 9.44 -10.39
CA GLU A 112 -6.36 8.11 -9.89
C GLU A 112 -7.85 7.84 -10.08
N ILE A 113 -8.64 8.82 -10.53
CA ILE A 113 -10.10 8.69 -10.67
C ILE A 113 -10.48 7.48 -11.52
N ASN A 114 -9.78 7.27 -12.64
CA ASN A 114 -10.09 6.13 -13.51
C ASN A 114 -9.81 4.79 -12.84
N GLU A 115 -8.73 4.70 -12.05
CA GLU A 115 -8.40 3.48 -11.29
C GLU A 115 -9.45 3.25 -10.20
N ALA A 116 -9.82 4.29 -9.46
CA ALA A 116 -10.87 4.20 -8.45
C ALA A 116 -12.23 3.77 -9.02
N LEU A 117 -12.60 4.25 -10.21
CA LEU A 117 -13.82 3.82 -10.90
C LEU A 117 -13.76 2.35 -11.32
N LEU A 118 -12.60 1.88 -11.80
CA LEU A 118 -12.41 0.47 -12.13
C LEU A 118 -12.54 -0.42 -10.90
N PHE A 119 -11.92 -0.05 -9.79
CA PHE A 119 -12.02 -0.76 -8.51
C PHE A 119 -13.48 -0.78 -8.02
N ASN A 120 -14.18 0.34 -8.07
CA ASN A 120 -15.58 0.42 -7.69
C ASN A 120 -16.48 -0.51 -8.52
N ASN A 121 -16.25 -0.57 -9.84
CA ASN A 121 -16.98 -1.50 -10.73
C ASN A 121 -16.71 -2.98 -10.41
N LEU A 122 -15.56 -3.29 -9.82
CA LEU A 122 -15.19 -4.62 -9.35
C LEU A 122 -15.67 -4.90 -7.92
N GLY A 123 -16.34 -3.93 -7.27
CA GLY A 123 -16.77 -4.04 -5.87
C GLY A 123 -15.61 -3.90 -4.86
N ILE A 124 -14.45 -3.40 -5.30
CA ILE A 124 -13.25 -3.28 -4.47
C ILE A 124 -13.14 -1.84 -3.95
N ASN A 125 -12.86 -1.68 -2.65
CA ASN A 125 -12.62 -0.37 -2.06
C ASN A 125 -11.22 0.16 -2.45
N TYR A 126 -11.18 1.15 -3.34
CA TYR A 126 -9.92 1.76 -3.79
C TYR A 126 -9.16 2.49 -2.68
N LEU A 127 -9.86 3.07 -1.69
CA LEU A 127 -9.20 3.76 -0.58
C LEU A 127 -8.43 2.76 0.30
N GLU A 128 -9.03 1.61 0.60
CA GLU A 128 -8.34 0.54 1.35
C GLU A 128 -7.12 0.02 0.59
N TYR A 129 -7.25 -0.22 -0.72
CA TYR A 129 -6.13 -0.62 -1.56
C TYR A 129 -5.00 0.43 -1.52
N LYS A 130 -5.36 1.72 -1.63
CA LYS A 130 -4.41 2.82 -1.60
C LYS A 130 -3.71 2.92 -0.25
N GLU A 131 -4.43 2.72 0.85
CA GLU A 131 -3.85 2.72 2.20
C GLU A 131 -2.80 1.61 2.35
N LEU A 132 -3.12 0.37 1.97
CA LEU A 132 -2.20 -0.76 2.02
C LEU A 132 -0.94 -0.51 1.17
N LYS A 133 -1.13 0.08 -0.02
CA LYS A 133 -0.01 0.47 -0.89
C LYS A 133 0.88 1.54 -0.25
N VAL A 134 0.31 2.56 0.40
CA VAL A 134 1.08 3.59 1.10
C VAL A 134 1.88 2.97 2.26
N ARG A 135 1.29 2.04 3.03
CA ARG A 135 2.01 1.31 4.09
C ARG A 135 3.18 0.49 3.53
N LEU A 136 3.00 -0.21 2.41
CA LEU A 136 4.09 -0.92 1.71
C LEU A 136 5.23 0.02 1.31
N GLU A 137 4.91 1.20 0.77
CA GLU A 137 5.90 2.21 0.38
C GLU A 137 6.67 2.74 1.60
N MET A 138 6.00 2.95 2.74
CA MET A 138 6.66 3.36 3.99
C MET A 138 7.57 2.27 4.57
N LEU A 139 7.19 1.00 4.50
CA LEU A 139 8.07 -0.10 4.89
C LEU A 139 9.31 -0.20 3.98
N ALA A 140 9.17 0.09 2.69
CA ALA A 140 10.32 0.16 1.79
C ALA A 140 11.27 1.32 2.14
N LEU A 141 10.73 2.46 2.61
CA LEU A 141 11.55 3.56 3.16
C LEU A 141 12.25 3.14 4.45
N ALA A 142 11.56 2.43 5.35
CA ALA A 142 12.15 1.91 6.57
C ALA A 142 13.36 1.00 6.27
N GLU A 143 13.21 0.06 5.34
CA GLU A 143 14.30 -0.82 4.89
C GLU A 143 15.50 -0.03 4.34
N GLN A 144 15.25 0.98 3.51
CA GLN A 144 16.32 1.84 2.97
C GLN A 144 17.05 2.64 4.04
N ASP A 145 16.36 3.06 5.10
CA ASP A 145 16.95 3.81 6.20
C ASP A 145 17.75 2.90 7.13
N ILE A 146 17.24 1.70 7.44
CA ILE A 146 17.98 0.65 8.16
C ILE A 146 19.31 0.34 7.47
N ASP A 147 19.29 0.24 6.14
CA ASP A 147 20.47 -0.06 5.34
C ASP A 147 21.56 1.01 5.46
N LYS A 148 21.14 2.28 5.51
CA LYS A 148 22.02 3.45 5.59
C LYS A 148 22.44 3.76 7.02
N ASP A 149 21.75 3.22 8.02
CA ASP A 149 22.04 3.51 9.43
C ASP A 149 23.43 2.97 9.82
N THR A 150 24.29 3.86 10.29
CA THR A 150 25.68 3.51 10.65
C THR A 150 25.81 3.02 12.09
N THR A 151 24.76 3.20 12.89
CA THR A 151 24.71 2.81 14.31
C THR A 151 24.39 1.32 14.46
N LEU A 152 23.73 0.73 13.46
CA LEU A 152 23.35 -0.66 13.40
C LEU A 152 24.48 -1.55 12.87
N ASN A 153 24.69 -2.69 13.53
CA ASN A 153 25.60 -3.71 13.02
C ASN A 153 24.90 -4.55 11.92
N ARG A 154 25.66 -5.40 11.24
CA ARG A 154 25.12 -6.26 10.17
C ARG A 154 23.98 -7.17 10.64
N SER A 155 24.10 -7.75 11.83
CA SER A 155 23.10 -8.65 12.41
C SER A 155 21.80 -7.90 12.71
N ASP A 156 21.87 -6.68 13.24
CA ASP A 156 20.69 -5.85 13.51
C ASP A 156 19.95 -5.52 12.22
N LYS A 157 20.70 -5.12 11.18
CA LYS A 157 20.12 -4.80 9.87
C LYS A 157 19.44 -6.02 9.27
N GLU A 158 20.05 -7.20 9.37
CA GLU A 158 19.46 -8.44 8.87
C GLU A 158 18.15 -8.77 9.59
N LYS A 159 18.13 -8.70 10.92
CA LYS A 159 16.91 -8.92 11.72
C LYS A 159 15.81 -7.91 11.39
N LEU A 160 16.15 -6.62 11.32
CA LEU A 160 15.17 -5.56 10.99
C LEU A 160 14.64 -5.68 9.56
N ARG A 161 15.48 -6.14 8.61
CA ARG A 161 15.04 -6.46 7.25
C ARG A 161 14.08 -7.65 7.23
N ASP A 162 14.35 -8.70 8.00
CA ASP A 162 13.47 -9.87 8.08
C ASP A 162 12.09 -9.48 8.61
N ILE A 163 12.04 -8.64 9.66
CA ILE A 163 10.78 -8.09 10.18
C ILE A 163 10.08 -7.25 9.10
N THR A 164 10.80 -6.33 8.46
CA THR A 164 10.22 -5.47 7.40
C THR A 164 9.69 -6.31 6.23
N ALA A 165 10.40 -7.35 5.83
CA ALA A 165 10.00 -8.26 4.76
C ALA A 165 8.74 -9.04 5.12
N ASP A 166 8.64 -9.52 6.36
CA ASP A 166 7.44 -10.22 6.86
C ASP A 166 6.21 -9.29 6.90
N LEU A 167 6.37 -8.05 7.36
CA LEU A 167 5.30 -7.04 7.33
C LEU A 167 4.86 -6.72 5.90
N ARG A 168 5.81 -6.57 4.97
CA ARG A 168 5.52 -6.34 3.56
C ARG A 168 4.78 -7.53 2.94
N ALA A 169 5.18 -8.77 3.26
CA ALA A 169 4.49 -9.97 2.79
C ALA A 169 3.04 -10.03 3.28
N GLN A 170 2.78 -9.63 4.52
CA GLN A 170 1.43 -9.56 5.08
C GLN A 170 0.56 -8.50 4.38
N LEU A 171 1.09 -7.29 4.18
CA LEU A 171 0.36 -6.26 3.43
C LEU A 171 0.09 -6.69 1.98
N GLN A 172 1.04 -7.38 1.35
CA GLN A 172 0.84 -7.93 0.00
C GLN A 172 -0.27 -8.98 -0.01
N LEU A 173 -0.32 -9.86 0.99
CA LEU A 173 -1.42 -10.82 1.14
C LEU A 173 -2.76 -10.10 1.30
N GLN A 174 -2.84 -9.06 2.13
CA GLN A 174 -4.06 -8.27 2.30
C GLN A 174 -4.49 -7.58 1.00
N ILE A 175 -3.55 -7.07 0.21
CA ILE A 175 -3.84 -6.53 -1.12
C ILE A 175 -4.39 -7.62 -2.03
N ASP A 176 -3.76 -8.79 -2.07
CA ASP A 176 -4.18 -9.89 -2.94
C ASP A 176 -5.59 -10.39 -2.56
N GLU A 177 -5.91 -10.42 -1.27
CA GLU A 177 -7.24 -10.78 -0.75
C GLU A 177 -8.31 -9.73 -1.08
N LEU A 178 -7.97 -8.45 -0.94
CA LEU A 178 -8.82 -7.33 -1.32
C LEU A 178 -9.12 -7.35 -2.83
N LEU A 179 -8.10 -7.58 -3.65
CA LEU A 179 -8.23 -7.68 -5.11
C LEU A 179 -9.00 -8.93 -5.54
N ALA A 180 -8.98 -10.00 -4.74
CA ALA A 180 -9.82 -11.18 -4.93
C ALA A 180 -11.28 -10.99 -4.47
N GLY A 181 -11.62 -9.83 -3.90
CA GLY A 181 -12.97 -9.50 -3.43
C GLY A 181 -13.37 -10.23 -2.15
N LYS A 182 -12.40 -10.65 -1.32
CA LYS A 182 -12.70 -11.20 0.01
C LYS A 182 -13.07 -10.06 0.97
N GLU A 183 -14.05 -10.31 1.84
CA GLU A 183 -14.36 -9.37 2.93
C GLU A 183 -13.19 -9.25 3.90
N LYS A 184 -12.95 -8.02 4.36
CA LYS A 184 -11.89 -7.70 5.32
C LYS A 184 -12.22 -8.33 6.68
N PRO A 185 -11.26 -8.95 7.38
CA PRO A 185 -11.35 -9.19 8.80
C PRO A 185 -11.46 -7.86 9.57
N ASP A 186 -12.07 -7.89 10.75
CA ASP A 186 -12.31 -6.71 11.60
C ASP A 186 -11.04 -5.87 11.86
N GLU A 187 -11.08 -4.56 11.58
CA GLU A 187 -9.89 -3.68 11.51
C GLU A 187 -9.16 -3.55 12.85
N ASP A 188 -9.92 -3.46 13.95
CA ASP A 188 -9.36 -3.25 15.29
C ASP A 188 -8.61 -4.51 15.78
N ASN A 189 -9.11 -5.69 15.41
CA ASN A 189 -8.44 -6.95 15.72
C ASN A 189 -7.15 -7.11 14.89
N GLN A 190 -7.16 -6.70 13.62
CA GLN A 190 -5.95 -6.76 12.78
C GLN A 190 -4.83 -5.83 13.27
N ARG A 191 -5.16 -4.61 13.70
CA ARG A 191 -4.17 -3.63 14.18
C ARG A 191 -3.48 -4.12 15.46
N LEU A 192 -4.24 -4.65 16.42
CA LEU A 192 -3.69 -5.22 17.65
C LEU A 192 -2.81 -6.45 17.39
N ASP A 193 -3.15 -7.26 16.38
CA ASP A 193 -2.35 -8.41 15.97
C ASP A 193 -0.97 -8.01 15.42
N PHE A 194 -0.87 -6.88 14.70
CA PHE A 194 0.42 -6.39 14.20
C PHE A 194 1.36 -5.95 15.33
N SER A 195 0.88 -5.18 16.32
CA SER A 195 1.71 -4.76 17.47
C SER A 195 2.32 -5.94 18.19
N ASN A 196 1.47 -6.90 18.55
CA ASN A 196 1.88 -8.08 19.30
C ASN A 196 2.88 -8.89 18.50
N ARG A 197 2.67 -9.05 17.19
CA ARG A 197 3.58 -9.78 16.31
C ARG A 197 4.93 -9.07 16.14
N ILE A 198 4.93 -7.76 15.90
CA ILE A 198 6.17 -6.98 15.81
C ILE A 198 6.95 -7.10 17.12
N ASN A 199 6.29 -6.88 18.26
CA ASN A 199 6.93 -7.00 19.57
C ASN A 199 7.50 -8.40 19.81
N THR A 200 6.74 -9.45 19.47
CA THR A 200 7.19 -10.85 19.56
C THR A 200 8.41 -11.10 18.67
N GLN A 201 8.44 -10.58 17.44
CA GLN A 201 9.59 -10.74 16.54
C GLN A 201 10.84 -10.02 17.07
N PHE A 202 10.68 -8.84 17.66
CA PHE A 202 11.78 -8.14 18.31
C PHE A 202 12.32 -8.91 19.53
N GLU A 203 11.44 -9.55 20.30
CA GLU A 203 11.83 -10.46 21.39
C GLU A 203 12.55 -11.70 20.88
N ASP A 204 11.96 -12.42 19.92
CA ASP A 204 12.47 -13.68 19.37
C ASP A 204 13.82 -13.51 18.66
N LEU A 205 14.01 -12.37 17.99
CA LEU A 205 15.26 -12.03 17.32
C LEU A 205 16.29 -11.43 18.29
N GLY A 206 15.98 -11.32 19.59
CA GLY A 206 16.89 -10.79 20.61
C GLY A 206 17.29 -9.34 20.33
N LEU A 207 16.39 -8.56 19.72
CA LEU A 207 16.55 -7.11 19.56
C LEU A 207 16.19 -6.36 20.85
N ASN A 208 15.41 -6.97 21.75
CA ASN A 208 15.11 -6.44 23.09
C ASN A 208 16.16 -6.80 24.15
N ASP A 209 16.99 -7.82 23.89
CA ASP A 209 17.96 -8.40 24.84
C ASP A 209 19.41 -8.02 24.46
N VAL A 210 19.67 -6.75 24.13
CA VAL A 210 21.03 -6.29 23.83
C VAL A 210 21.97 -6.51 25.03
N ASP A 211 21.43 -6.55 26.26
CA ASP A 211 22.20 -6.70 27.49
C ASP A 211 22.56 -8.14 27.91
N LYS A 212 21.91 -9.20 27.40
CA LYS A 212 22.17 -10.55 27.94
C LYS A 212 23.53 -11.14 27.54
N PHE A 213 24.05 -10.78 26.37
CA PHE A 213 25.36 -11.28 25.92
C PHE A 213 26.55 -10.50 26.51
N ASP A 214 26.39 -9.22 26.83
CA ASP A 214 27.45 -8.42 27.46
C ASP A 214 27.53 -8.62 28.98
N LEU A 215 26.40 -8.95 29.65
CA LEU A 215 26.42 -9.36 31.05
C LEU A 215 27.18 -10.68 31.28
N LEU A 216 27.12 -11.62 30.33
CA LEU A 216 27.85 -12.88 30.41
C LEU A 216 29.36 -12.74 30.15
N LYS A 217 29.80 -11.75 29.36
CA LYS A 217 31.22 -11.45 29.16
C LYS A 217 31.88 -10.72 30.33
N ARG A 218 31.10 -10.06 31.19
CA ARG A 218 31.60 -9.42 32.42
C ARG A 218 31.75 -10.39 33.60
N MET A 219 31.31 -11.64 33.46
CA MET A 219 31.37 -12.69 34.49
C MET A 219 32.43 -13.77 34.22
N VAL A 220 33.34 -13.57 33.26
CA VAL A 220 34.50 -14.47 33.00
C VAL A 220 35.80 -13.72 33.13
#